data_AF-A0A9E2Q3X9-F1
#
_entry.id   AF-A0A9E2Q3X9-F1
#
_cell.length_a   1.000
_cell.length_b   1.000
_cell.length_c   1.000
_cell.angle_alpha   90.00
_cell.angle_beta   90.00
_cell.angle_gamma   90.00
#
_symmetry.space_group_name_H-M   'P 1'
#
loop_
_entity.id
_entity.type
_entity.pdbx_description
1 polymer ?
#
loop_
_entity_poly.entity_id
_entity_poly.type
_entity_poly.pdbx_seq_one_letter_code
_entity_poly.pdbx_strand_id
1 'polypeptide(L)'
;HLDLGQGVLYPRGGMFTLVEALERIAREEGVVLRTGADVTAIEVAAVDRSLRHPRRRGRATGVRLADGEVIGADVVLADTDRHHTETQLLDPRYSDLPQDSWEQRGPGISALLVLAGVRGALPELAHHSLFFTSDWPANFEAILGSGRSTPPGRLRVPQVASLYVSRPSATDPGVAPAGHENLFMLVPFPADPALGRDRAEVEAHADRYLDQVGRWAGIDDLRGRVVTRRVIAPADFADGMSAWRGTALGLEHTLRQSAMFRPGGVSTRVPKLLHVGAGAAPGVGIPMVLISAELAVKRLLGERSAHPLPAPLRPGFLAASLAHGLWSEVAR
;
A
#
# COMPACT_ATOMS: atom_id res chain seq x y z
N HIS A 1 -9.62 3.60 -19.70
CA HIS A 1 -8.62 3.98 -20.73
C HIS A 1 -7.44 3.02 -20.75
N LEU A 2 -6.82 2.69 -19.59
CA LEU A 2 -5.80 1.64 -19.49
C LEU A 2 -6.33 0.26 -19.88
N ASP A 3 -7.28 -0.31 -19.13
CA ASP A 3 -7.75 -1.69 -19.38
C ASP A 3 -8.44 -1.86 -20.74
N LEU A 4 -9.21 -0.86 -21.17
CA LEU A 4 -9.97 -0.88 -22.43
C LEU A 4 -9.17 -0.46 -23.66
N GLY A 5 -8.00 0.17 -23.50
CA GLY A 5 -7.24 0.77 -24.60
C GLY A 5 -5.80 0.27 -24.75
N GLN A 6 -5.14 -0.10 -23.66
CA GLN A 6 -3.76 -0.61 -23.64
C GLN A 6 -3.68 -2.10 -23.29
N GLY A 7 -4.81 -2.70 -22.90
CA GLY A 7 -4.89 -4.08 -22.46
C GLY A 7 -4.44 -4.29 -21.02
N VAL A 8 -4.64 -5.51 -20.52
CA VAL A 8 -4.23 -5.93 -19.18
C VAL A 8 -3.03 -6.86 -19.33
N LEU A 9 -1.92 -6.50 -18.71
CA LEU A 9 -0.69 -7.29 -18.74
C LEU A 9 -0.52 -8.06 -17.43
N TYR A 10 0.02 -9.27 -17.55
CA TYR A 10 0.32 -10.14 -16.42
C TYR A 10 1.78 -10.61 -16.50
N PRO A 11 2.59 -10.41 -15.44
CA PRO A 11 3.94 -10.95 -15.39
C PRO A 11 3.90 -12.47 -15.18
N ARG A 12 4.58 -13.23 -16.03
CA ARG A 12 4.71 -14.68 -15.87
C ARG A 12 5.41 -14.99 -14.54
N GLY A 13 4.88 -15.95 -13.78
CA GLY A 13 5.26 -16.21 -12.38
C GLY A 13 4.48 -15.39 -11.35
N GLY A 14 3.61 -14.47 -11.78
CA GLY A 14 2.75 -13.67 -10.91
C GLY A 14 3.38 -12.36 -10.45
N MET A 15 2.58 -11.54 -9.77
CA MET A 15 2.93 -10.15 -9.42
C MET A 15 4.18 -10.04 -8.54
N PHE A 16 4.52 -11.08 -7.77
CA PHE A 16 5.71 -11.08 -6.92
C PHE A 16 7.02 -11.03 -7.72
N THR A 17 7.02 -11.46 -8.97
CA THR A 17 8.20 -11.38 -9.85
C THR A 17 8.65 -9.95 -10.11
N LEU A 18 7.75 -8.95 -10.01
CA LEU A 18 8.15 -7.54 -10.07
C LEU A 18 8.99 -7.16 -8.85
N VAL A 19 8.64 -7.67 -7.67
CA VAL A 19 9.38 -7.43 -6.43
C VAL A 19 10.76 -8.07 -6.52
N GLU A 20 10.85 -9.31 -6.98
CA GLU A 20 12.12 -10.02 -7.19
C GLU A 20 13.01 -9.30 -8.21
N ALA A 21 12.42 -8.77 -9.29
CA ALA A 21 13.16 -7.99 -10.28
C ALA A 21 13.73 -6.69 -9.67
N LEU A 22 12.94 -5.97 -8.87
CA LEU A 22 13.39 -4.77 -8.17
C LEU A 22 14.47 -5.09 -7.13
N GLU A 23 14.32 -6.16 -6.35
CA GLU A 23 15.32 -6.62 -5.40
C GLU A 23 16.65 -6.91 -6.09
N ARG A 24 16.61 -7.69 -7.18
CA ARG A 24 17.79 -8.07 -7.93
C ARG A 24 18.52 -6.84 -8.47
N ILE A 25 17.81 -5.91 -9.11
CA ILE A 25 18.40 -4.66 -9.62
C ILE A 25 18.99 -3.84 -8.49
N ALA A 26 18.29 -3.70 -7.35
CA ALA A 26 18.80 -2.97 -6.21
C ALA A 26 20.12 -3.56 -5.70
N ARG A 27 20.22 -4.89 -5.60
CA ARG A 27 21.46 -5.59 -5.19
C ARG A 27 22.58 -5.43 -6.22
N GLU A 28 22.27 -5.51 -7.51
CA GLU A 28 23.23 -5.26 -8.61
C GLU A 28 23.82 -3.83 -8.54
N GLU A 29 23.02 -2.86 -8.11
CA GLU A 29 23.42 -1.46 -7.88
C GLU A 29 24.05 -1.21 -6.48
N GLY A 30 24.30 -2.27 -5.71
CA GLY A 30 24.99 -2.19 -4.41
C GLY A 30 24.11 -1.77 -3.23
N VAL A 31 22.78 -1.79 -3.36
CA VAL A 31 21.86 -1.51 -2.25
C VAL A 31 21.91 -2.65 -1.22
N VAL A 32 22.06 -2.28 0.05
CA VAL A 32 21.96 -3.22 1.18
C VAL A 32 20.51 -3.35 1.61
N LEU A 33 19.95 -4.54 1.48
CA LEU A 33 18.59 -4.88 1.93
C LEU A 33 18.65 -5.64 3.26
N ARG A 34 18.05 -5.08 4.31
CA ARG A 34 17.95 -5.70 5.65
C ARG A 34 16.50 -6.08 5.94
N THR A 35 16.23 -7.37 6.06
CA THR A 35 14.93 -7.91 6.49
C THR A 35 14.96 -8.24 7.99
N GLY A 36 13.79 -8.29 8.64
CA GLY A 36 13.71 -8.51 10.09
C GLY A 36 14.31 -7.35 10.90
N ALA A 37 14.30 -6.14 10.31
CA ALA A 37 14.88 -4.93 10.87
C ALA A 37 13.76 -3.89 11.07
N ASP A 38 12.89 -4.15 12.05
CA ASP A 38 11.74 -3.30 12.31
C ASP A 38 12.19 -1.94 12.84
N VAL A 39 11.91 -0.87 12.08
CA VAL A 39 12.20 0.51 12.49
C VAL A 39 11.15 0.95 13.51
N THR A 40 11.60 1.43 14.67
CA THR A 40 10.73 1.87 15.77
C THR A 40 10.78 3.38 16.00
N ALA A 41 11.80 4.07 15.48
CA ALA A 41 11.86 5.53 15.48
C ALA A 41 12.68 6.09 14.32
N ILE A 42 12.33 7.29 13.89
CA ILE A 42 13.17 8.15 13.06
C ILE A 42 13.94 9.07 14.00
N GLU A 43 15.27 9.02 13.93
CA GLU A 43 16.14 9.85 14.74
C GLU A 43 16.17 11.27 14.21
N VAL A 44 15.90 12.24 15.09
CA VAL A 44 15.80 13.66 14.74
C VAL A 44 16.64 14.50 15.70
N ALA A 45 17.69 15.13 15.15
CA ALA A 45 18.48 16.12 15.88
C ALA A 45 17.73 17.45 15.97
N ALA A 46 17.85 18.12 17.10
CA ALA A 46 17.35 19.49 17.26
C ALA A 46 18.11 20.45 16.34
N VAL A 47 17.41 21.45 15.80
CA VAL A 47 18.01 22.54 15.04
C VAL A 47 17.52 23.87 15.56
N ASP A 48 18.36 24.90 15.43
CA ASP A 48 17.97 26.26 15.78
C ASP A 48 16.78 26.73 14.95
N ARG A 49 15.95 27.57 15.58
CA ARG A 49 14.79 28.17 14.90
C ARG A 49 15.27 29.05 13.75
N SER A 50 14.77 28.78 12.56
CA SER A 50 15.03 29.60 11.38
C SER A 50 13.86 30.55 11.12
N LEU A 51 14.14 31.87 11.04
CA LEU A 51 13.14 32.85 10.60
C LEU A 51 12.74 32.65 9.13
N ARG A 52 13.66 32.14 8.29
CA ARG A 52 13.37 31.81 6.88
C ARG A 52 12.52 30.55 6.73
N HIS A 53 12.60 29.64 7.70
CA HIS A 53 11.87 28.38 7.70
C HIS A 53 11.20 28.11 9.05
N PRO A 54 10.16 28.90 9.40
CA PRO A 54 9.57 28.91 10.74
C PRO A 54 8.85 27.60 11.10
N ARG A 55 8.60 26.70 10.14
CA ARG A 55 8.04 25.37 10.37
C ARG A 55 9.08 24.32 10.75
N ARG A 56 10.37 24.53 10.47
CA ARG A 56 11.41 23.55 10.82
C ARG A 56 11.52 23.41 12.33
N ARG A 57 11.70 22.18 12.80
CA ARG A 57 11.74 21.80 14.22
C ARG A 57 12.94 20.92 14.56
N GLY A 58 13.39 20.10 13.62
CA GLY A 58 14.54 19.21 13.77
C GLY A 58 15.13 18.87 12.41
N ARG A 59 16.09 17.95 12.35
CA ARG A 59 16.66 17.37 11.12
C ARG A 59 16.79 15.86 11.30
N ALA A 60 16.38 15.08 10.30
CA ALA A 60 16.53 13.62 10.33
C ALA A 60 18.01 13.23 10.29
N THR A 61 18.39 12.23 11.07
CA THR A 61 19.77 11.74 11.20
C THR A 61 19.90 10.23 11.09
N GLY A 62 18.80 9.50 10.94
CA GLY A 62 18.82 8.04 10.90
C GLY A 62 17.52 7.42 11.36
N VAL A 63 17.59 6.12 11.65
CA VAL A 63 16.50 5.33 12.20
C VAL A 63 17.00 4.46 13.35
N ARG A 64 16.09 4.12 14.26
CA ARG A 64 16.32 3.15 15.33
C ARG A 64 15.52 1.89 15.07
N LEU A 65 16.17 0.75 15.25
CA LEU A 65 15.55 -0.57 15.12
C LEU A 65 14.97 -1.06 16.45
N ALA A 66 14.13 -2.07 16.40
CA ALA A 66 13.50 -2.68 17.58
C ALA A 66 14.50 -3.29 18.57
N ASP A 67 15.67 -3.74 18.11
CA ASP A 67 16.76 -4.24 18.95
C ASP A 67 17.60 -3.13 19.61
N GLY A 68 17.30 -1.87 19.31
CA GLY A 68 17.99 -0.69 19.82
C GLY A 68 19.14 -0.19 18.94
N GLU A 69 19.50 -0.90 17.87
CA GLU A 69 20.50 -0.43 16.90
C GLU A 69 20.05 0.90 16.29
N VAL A 70 20.99 1.84 16.16
CA VAL A 70 20.76 3.11 15.46
C VAL A 70 21.56 3.12 14.17
N ILE A 71 20.86 3.22 13.05
CA ILE A 71 21.45 3.35 11.72
C ILE A 71 21.46 4.82 11.36
N GLY A 72 22.65 5.42 11.32
CA GLY A 72 22.85 6.79 10.86
C GLY A 72 22.55 6.91 9.36
N ALA A 73 21.87 8.00 8.97
CA ALA A 73 21.58 8.30 7.58
C ALA A 73 21.56 9.81 7.33
N ASP A 74 22.07 10.21 6.17
CA ASP A 74 21.99 11.60 5.72
C ASP A 74 20.58 12.00 5.31
N VAL A 75 19.83 11.06 4.76
CA VAL A 75 18.44 11.23 4.32
C VAL A 75 17.65 9.99 4.71
N VAL A 76 16.43 10.19 5.20
CA VAL A 76 15.47 9.12 5.50
C VAL A 76 14.32 9.21 4.51
N LEU A 77 14.07 8.13 3.77
CA LEU A 77 12.89 7.96 2.92
C LEU A 77 11.94 6.96 3.60
N ALA A 78 10.78 7.42 4.05
CA ALA A 78 9.77 6.57 4.66
C ALA A 78 8.77 6.09 3.59
N ASP A 79 8.77 4.79 3.33
CA ASP A 79 7.75 4.09 2.51
C ASP A 79 6.71 3.35 3.37
N THR A 80 6.70 3.62 4.68
CA THR A 80 5.69 3.10 5.60
C THR A 80 4.38 3.91 5.48
N ASP A 81 3.29 3.38 6.05
CA ASP A 81 2.04 4.12 6.16
C ASP A 81 2.31 5.51 6.78
N ARG A 82 1.71 6.55 6.17
CA ARG A 82 1.97 7.94 6.59
C ARG A 82 1.47 8.21 8.01
N HIS A 83 0.37 7.59 8.44
CA HIS A 83 -0.10 7.68 9.83
C HIS A 83 0.91 7.05 10.79
N HIS A 84 1.43 5.87 10.44
CA HIS A 84 2.43 5.18 11.25
C HIS A 84 3.72 6.01 11.39
N THR A 85 4.24 6.55 10.27
CA THR A 85 5.42 7.42 10.31
C THR A 85 5.21 8.61 11.25
N GLU A 86 4.07 9.28 11.12
CA GLU A 86 3.78 10.55 11.78
C GLU A 86 3.44 10.40 13.26
N THR A 87 2.88 9.26 13.66
CA THR A 87 2.33 9.09 15.01
C THR A 87 3.08 8.06 15.86
N GLN A 88 3.84 7.16 15.25
CA GLN A 88 4.59 6.11 15.94
C GLN A 88 6.10 6.28 15.79
N LEU A 89 6.57 6.62 14.60
CA LEU A 89 8.03 6.71 14.33
C LEU A 89 8.61 8.10 14.63
N LEU A 90 7.78 9.12 14.80
CA LEU A 90 8.21 10.50 15.09
C LEU A 90 7.68 10.96 16.43
N ASP A 91 8.50 11.72 17.15
CA ASP A 91 8.00 12.53 18.27
C ASP A 91 6.95 13.53 17.73
N PRO A 92 5.80 13.70 18.40
CA PRO A 92 4.73 14.60 17.96
C PRO A 92 5.16 16.03 17.63
N ARG A 93 6.22 16.54 18.26
CA ARG A 93 6.76 17.89 17.98
C ARG A 93 7.36 18.01 16.57
N TYR A 94 7.77 16.90 15.98
CA TYR A 94 8.36 16.80 14.65
C TYR A 94 7.35 16.39 13.56
N SER A 95 6.22 15.82 13.94
CA SER A 95 5.18 15.34 13.03
C SER A 95 4.54 16.48 12.21
N ASP A 96 4.45 16.34 10.88
CA ASP A 96 3.66 17.26 10.04
C ASP A 96 2.15 17.02 10.18
N LEU A 97 1.76 15.76 10.45
CA LEU A 97 0.38 15.31 10.59
C LEU A 97 0.18 14.61 11.94
N PRO A 98 0.08 15.38 13.05
CA PRO A 98 -0.11 14.80 14.38
C PRO A 98 -1.47 14.07 14.47
N GLN A 99 -1.65 13.26 15.51
CA GLN A 99 -2.82 12.38 15.68
C GLN A 99 -4.17 13.08 15.41
N ASP A 100 -4.39 14.26 15.97
CA ASP A 100 -5.64 15.04 15.80
C ASP A 100 -5.96 15.37 14.33
N SER A 101 -4.94 15.47 13.47
CA SER A 101 -5.14 15.73 12.04
C SER A 101 -5.82 14.55 11.33
N TRP A 102 -5.69 13.34 11.86
CA TRP A 102 -6.26 12.11 11.32
C TRP A 102 -7.73 11.92 11.70
N GLU A 103 -8.21 12.59 12.75
CA GLU A 103 -9.63 12.58 13.13
C GLU A 103 -10.52 13.22 12.05
N GLN A 104 -9.96 14.15 11.28
CA GLN A 104 -10.64 14.83 10.18
C GLN A 104 -10.48 14.11 8.83
N ARG A 105 -9.87 12.92 8.82
CA ARG A 105 -9.60 12.12 7.63
C ARG A 105 -10.35 10.80 7.69
N GLY A 106 -10.71 10.28 6.52
CA GLY A 106 -11.24 8.93 6.35
C GLY A 106 -10.16 7.96 5.88
N PRO A 107 -10.09 6.72 6.42
CA PRO A 107 -9.32 5.67 5.78
C PRO A 107 -10.01 5.27 4.47
N GLY A 108 -9.23 4.79 3.51
CA GLY A 108 -9.73 4.05 2.36
C GLY A 108 -10.41 2.75 2.78
N ILE A 109 -11.05 2.10 1.80
CA ILE A 109 -11.71 0.80 2.01
C ILE A 109 -10.64 -0.24 2.39
N SER A 110 -10.99 -1.17 3.28
CA SER A 110 -10.18 -2.35 3.57
C SER A 110 -10.65 -3.55 2.74
N ALA A 111 -10.07 -4.72 2.96
CA ALA A 111 -10.45 -5.93 2.25
C ALA A 111 -10.43 -7.15 3.16
N LEU A 112 -11.27 -8.12 2.81
CA LEU A 112 -10.99 -9.53 3.07
C LEU A 112 -10.36 -10.11 1.82
N LEU A 113 -9.15 -10.64 1.94
CA LEU A 113 -8.49 -11.39 0.87
C LEU A 113 -8.56 -12.88 1.16
N VAL A 114 -8.98 -13.67 0.18
CA VAL A 114 -8.91 -15.13 0.24
C VAL A 114 -7.95 -15.60 -0.84
N LEU A 115 -6.79 -16.11 -0.41
CA LEU A 115 -5.80 -16.76 -1.26
C LEU A 115 -6.08 -18.27 -1.19
N ALA A 116 -6.60 -18.88 -2.24
CA ALA A 116 -7.05 -20.27 -2.20
C ALA A 116 -6.45 -21.12 -3.32
N GLY A 117 -5.94 -22.30 -2.95
CA GLY A 117 -5.68 -23.39 -3.88
C GLY A 117 -6.93 -24.25 -4.01
N VAL A 118 -7.41 -24.47 -5.22
CA VAL A 118 -8.65 -25.19 -5.51
C VAL A 118 -8.35 -26.44 -6.34
N ARG A 119 -8.93 -27.58 -5.95
CA ARG A 119 -8.81 -28.83 -6.70
C ARG A 119 -9.70 -28.80 -7.93
N GLY A 120 -9.19 -29.26 -9.07
CA GLY A 120 -9.89 -29.34 -10.35
C GLY A 120 -9.95 -28.00 -11.08
N ALA A 121 -10.34 -28.04 -12.36
CA ALA A 121 -10.44 -26.85 -13.21
C ALA A 121 -11.62 -25.94 -12.84
N LEU A 122 -11.50 -24.65 -13.14
CA LEU A 122 -12.54 -23.63 -12.95
C LEU A 122 -12.83 -22.86 -14.25
N PRO A 123 -13.29 -23.53 -15.32
CA PRO A 123 -13.48 -22.90 -16.64
C PRO A 123 -14.46 -21.72 -16.63
N GLU A 124 -15.32 -21.62 -15.61
CA GLU A 124 -16.31 -20.56 -15.42
C GLU A 124 -15.67 -19.19 -15.09
N LEU A 125 -14.43 -19.18 -14.58
CA LEU A 125 -13.72 -17.97 -14.17
C LEU A 125 -12.69 -17.55 -15.21
N ALA A 126 -12.64 -16.29 -15.61
CA ALA A 126 -11.53 -15.76 -16.40
C ALA A 126 -10.29 -15.53 -15.51
N HIS A 127 -9.20 -15.00 -16.07
CA HIS A 127 -8.10 -14.49 -15.24
C HIS A 127 -8.66 -13.48 -14.24
N HIS A 128 -9.51 -12.56 -14.70
CA HIS A 128 -10.15 -11.53 -13.88
C HIS A 128 -11.66 -11.63 -14.01
N SER A 129 -12.35 -11.79 -12.89
CA SER A 129 -13.81 -11.84 -12.81
C SER A 129 -14.30 -10.85 -11.76
N LEU A 130 -15.28 -10.02 -12.15
CA LEU A 130 -15.95 -9.08 -11.26
C LEU A 130 -17.39 -9.52 -11.06
N PHE A 131 -17.80 -9.58 -9.81
CA PHE A 131 -19.12 -9.98 -9.37
C PHE A 131 -19.80 -8.80 -8.69
N PHE A 132 -20.99 -8.44 -9.14
CA PHE A 132 -21.71 -7.27 -8.64
C PHE A 132 -23.00 -7.69 -7.95
N THR A 133 -23.24 -7.09 -6.78
CA THR A 133 -24.57 -7.13 -6.14
C THR A 133 -25.55 -6.30 -6.95
N SER A 134 -26.84 -6.68 -6.92
CA SER A 134 -27.91 -5.87 -7.49
C SER A 134 -28.05 -4.53 -6.77
N ASP A 135 -27.91 -4.53 -5.44
CA ASP A 135 -27.85 -3.33 -4.62
C ASP A 135 -26.38 -2.94 -4.36
N TRP A 136 -25.77 -2.33 -5.38
CA TRP A 136 -24.40 -1.83 -5.32
C TRP A 136 -24.25 -0.65 -4.34
N PRO A 137 -25.14 0.38 -4.34
CA PRO A 137 -25.02 1.51 -3.42
C PRO A 137 -25.05 1.08 -1.94
N ALA A 138 -25.97 0.21 -1.53
CA ALA A 138 -26.04 -0.22 -0.13
C ALA A 138 -24.79 -1.01 0.30
N ASN A 139 -24.14 -1.73 -0.62
CA ASN A 139 -22.90 -2.45 -0.35
C ASN A 139 -21.75 -1.50 -0.01
N PHE A 140 -21.63 -0.40 -0.75
CA PHE A 140 -20.64 0.64 -0.47
C PHE A 140 -20.99 1.44 0.78
N GLU A 141 -22.26 1.80 0.98
CA GLU A 141 -22.69 2.49 2.20
C GLU A 141 -22.45 1.64 3.45
N ALA A 142 -22.60 0.32 3.38
CA ALA A 142 -22.30 -0.56 4.52
C ALA A 142 -20.84 -0.46 4.97
N ILE A 143 -19.88 -0.30 4.04
CA ILE A 143 -18.44 -0.35 4.34
C ILE A 143 -17.77 1.03 4.44
N LEU A 144 -18.37 2.07 3.86
CA LEU A 144 -17.89 3.46 3.92
C LEU A 144 -18.75 4.36 4.83
N GLY A 145 -20.00 3.96 5.05
CA GLY A 145 -21.01 4.78 5.72
C GLY A 145 -21.52 5.94 4.86
N SER A 146 -22.33 6.79 5.47
CA SER A 146 -22.96 7.94 4.81
C SER A 146 -22.08 9.21 4.81
N GLY A 147 -20.83 9.12 5.28
CA GLY A 147 -19.94 10.28 5.39
C GLY A 147 -18.47 9.97 5.69
N ARG A 148 -17.65 11.01 5.55
CA ARG A 148 -16.16 11.01 5.47
C ARG A 148 -15.41 10.49 6.71
N SER A 149 -16.12 10.31 7.81
CA SER A 149 -15.55 9.89 9.10
C SER A 149 -16.53 9.00 9.85
N THR A 150 -17.28 8.18 9.12
CA THR A 150 -18.21 7.24 9.76
C THR A 150 -17.44 6.37 10.76
N PRO A 151 -17.83 6.39 12.05
CA PRO A 151 -17.15 5.58 13.05
C PRO A 151 -17.25 4.09 12.68
N PRO A 152 -16.19 3.28 12.93
CA PRO A 152 -16.19 1.87 12.59
C PRO A 152 -17.42 1.11 13.10
N GLY A 153 -17.90 1.42 14.30
CA GLY A 153 -19.10 0.81 14.89
C GLY A 153 -20.42 1.04 14.14
N ARG A 154 -20.44 1.91 13.11
CA ARG A 154 -21.60 2.10 12.20
C ARG A 154 -21.43 1.41 10.85
N LEU A 155 -20.25 0.87 10.55
CA LEU A 155 -19.96 0.12 9.35
C LEU A 155 -20.32 -1.36 9.56
N ARG A 156 -20.63 -2.07 8.48
CA ARG A 156 -21.06 -3.47 8.52
C ARG A 156 -20.39 -4.24 7.39
N VAL A 157 -19.97 -5.47 7.70
CA VAL A 157 -19.52 -6.42 6.69
C VAL A 157 -20.75 -6.91 5.90
N PRO A 158 -20.80 -6.73 4.56
CA PRO A 158 -21.96 -7.13 3.78
C PRO A 158 -22.14 -8.66 3.78
N GLN A 159 -23.37 -9.15 4.01
CA GLN A 159 -23.66 -10.59 3.93
C GLN A 159 -23.54 -11.14 2.50
N VAL A 160 -23.84 -10.30 1.51
CA VAL A 160 -23.60 -10.54 0.09
C VAL A 160 -22.81 -9.34 -0.41
N ALA A 161 -21.70 -9.55 -1.10
CA ALA A 161 -20.79 -8.48 -1.48
C ALA A 161 -20.53 -8.41 -2.98
N SER A 162 -20.33 -7.20 -3.51
CA SER A 162 -19.63 -7.07 -4.79
C SER A 162 -18.17 -7.42 -4.57
N LEU A 163 -17.59 -8.28 -5.39
CA LEU A 163 -16.25 -8.82 -5.14
C LEU A 163 -15.49 -9.08 -6.45
N TYR A 164 -14.18 -9.20 -6.29
CA TYR A 164 -13.26 -9.51 -7.37
C TYR A 164 -12.64 -10.89 -7.14
N VAL A 165 -12.54 -11.69 -8.20
CA VAL A 165 -11.83 -12.96 -8.21
C VAL A 165 -10.81 -12.93 -9.34
N SER A 166 -9.56 -13.28 -9.02
CA SER A 166 -8.52 -13.57 -9.98
C SER A 166 -8.23 -15.05 -10.00
N ARG A 167 -8.16 -15.67 -11.19
CA ARG A 167 -7.66 -17.03 -11.44
C ARG A 167 -6.40 -16.96 -12.30
N PRO A 168 -5.22 -16.63 -11.75
CA PRO A 168 -4.02 -16.44 -12.56
C PRO A 168 -3.60 -17.69 -13.35
N SER A 169 -3.91 -18.88 -12.84
CA SER A 169 -3.67 -20.17 -13.50
C SER A 169 -4.39 -20.34 -14.84
N ALA A 170 -5.43 -19.53 -15.12
CA ALA A 170 -6.05 -19.44 -16.43
C ALA A 170 -5.08 -18.93 -17.52
N THR A 171 -4.12 -18.09 -17.13
CA THR A 171 -3.12 -17.50 -18.03
C THR A 171 -1.76 -18.14 -17.84
N ASP A 172 -1.41 -18.50 -16.61
CA ASP A 172 -0.11 -19.06 -16.25
C ASP A 172 -0.24 -20.38 -15.49
N PRO A 173 -0.18 -21.53 -16.18
CA PRO A 173 -0.25 -22.83 -15.55
C PRO A 173 0.85 -23.09 -14.51
N GLY A 174 1.93 -22.31 -14.49
CA GLY A 174 3.03 -22.46 -13.53
C GLY A 174 2.71 -21.99 -12.11
N VAL A 175 1.60 -21.27 -11.90
CA VAL A 175 1.23 -20.70 -10.58
C VAL A 175 0.30 -21.58 -9.76
N ALA A 176 0.02 -22.80 -10.23
CA ALA A 176 -0.72 -23.84 -9.52
C ALA A 176 -0.19 -25.23 -9.91
N PRO A 177 -0.25 -26.24 -9.01
CA PRO A 177 0.04 -27.62 -9.37
C PRO A 177 -0.93 -28.16 -10.43
N ALA A 178 -0.50 -29.19 -11.17
CA ALA A 178 -1.37 -29.86 -12.13
C ALA A 178 -2.69 -30.34 -11.47
N GLY A 179 -3.80 -30.16 -12.19
CA GLY A 179 -5.14 -30.48 -11.68
C GLY A 179 -5.66 -29.56 -10.58
N HIS A 180 -4.98 -28.43 -10.32
CA HIS A 180 -5.40 -27.41 -9.36
C HIS A 180 -5.41 -26.03 -9.99
N GLU A 181 -6.12 -25.11 -9.35
CA GLU A 181 -6.24 -23.71 -9.73
C GLU A 181 -5.84 -22.83 -8.54
N ASN A 182 -5.32 -21.63 -8.83
CA ASN A 182 -4.98 -20.62 -7.82
C ASN A 182 -5.99 -19.48 -7.91
N LEU A 183 -6.66 -19.18 -6.80
CA LEU A 183 -7.59 -18.05 -6.68
C LEU A 183 -7.07 -16.99 -5.72
N PHE A 184 -7.17 -15.74 -6.16
CA PHE A 184 -7.13 -14.56 -5.30
C PHE A 184 -8.52 -13.94 -5.31
N MET A 185 -9.19 -13.87 -4.16
CA MET A 185 -10.47 -13.19 -4.00
C MET A 185 -10.29 -11.95 -3.15
N LEU A 186 -10.88 -10.84 -3.56
CA LEU A 186 -10.94 -9.58 -2.80
C LEU A 186 -12.38 -9.20 -2.58
N VAL A 187 -12.76 -9.09 -1.31
CA VAL A 187 -14.07 -8.60 -0.87
C VAL A 187 -13.86 -7.26 -0.15
N PRO A 188 -14.50 -6.17 -0.60
CA PRO A 188 -14.43 -4.88 0.08
C PRO A 188 -14.97 -4.95 1.52
N PHE A 189 -14.17 -4.48 2.48
CA PHE A 189 -14.47 -4.54 3.92
C PHE A 189 -14.33 -3.15 4.58
N PRO A 190 -15.01 -2.91 5.71
CA PRO A 190 -14.75 -1.73 6.53
C PRO A 190 -13.29 -1.66 6.98
N ALA A 191 -12.69 -0.46 6.98
CA ALA A 191 -11.39 -0.21 7.60
C ALA A 191 -11.53 -0.09 9.13
N ASP A 192 -11.51 -1.26 9.76
CA ASP A 192 -11.62 -1.45 11.20
C ASP A 192 -10.72 -2.61 11.67
N PRO A 193 -9.64 -2.35 12.44
CA PRO A 193 -8.77 -3.40 12.98
C PRO A 193 -9.45 -4.37 13.96
N ALA A 194 -10.66 -4.09 14.43
CA ALA A 194 -11.46 -5.08 15.18
C ALA A 194 -11.89 -6.25 14.27
N LEU A 195 -12.10 -5.99 12.98
CA LEU A 195 -12.39 -7.02 11.99
C LEU A 195 -11.12 -7.82 11.69
N GLY A 196 -11.16 -9.11 12.04
CA GLY A 196 -10.00 -9.99 11.90
C GLY A 196 -9.37 -10.46 13.20
N ARG A 197 -9.87 -9.99 14.35
CA ARG A 197 -9.41 -10.44 15.68
C ARG A 197 -9.96 -11.82 16.05
N ASP A 198 -11.20 -12.13 15.68
CA ASP A 198 -11.72 -13.50 15.75
C ASP A 198 -11.39 -14.23 14.45
N ARG A 199 -10.61 -15.32 14.54
CA ARG A 199 -10.25 -16.08 13.35
C ARG A 199 -11.40 -16.94 12.82
N ALA A 200 -12.25 -17.48 13.69
CA ALA A 200 -13.39 -18.28 13.28
C ALA A 200 -14.42 -17.42 12.51
N GLU A 201 -14.65 -16.19 12.95
CA GLU A 201 -15.53 -15.25 12.23
C GLU A 201 -15.00 -14.95 10.82
N VAL A 202 -13.71 -14.70 10.68
CA VAL A 202 -13.09 -14.43 9.37
C VAL A 202 -13.14 -15.62 8.44
N GLU A 203 -12.88 -16.83 8.94
CA GLU A 203 -13.02 -18.04 8.13
C GLU A 203 -14.48 -18.24 7.69
N ALA A 204 -15.46 -17.95 8.55
CA ALA A 204 -16.87 -17.98 8.20
C ALA A 204 -17.24 -16.94 7.11
N HIS A 205 -16.62 -15.75 7.12
CA HIS A 205 -16.74 -14.80 6.02
C HIS A 205 -16.15 -15.35 4.72
N ALA A 206 -14.95 -15.93 4.76
CA ALA A 206 -14.32 -16.51 3.57
C ALA A 206 -15.19 -17.63 2.97
N ASP A 207 -15.71 -18.54 3.80
CA ASP A 207 -16.62 -19.61 3.39
C ASP A 207 -17.87 -19.05 2.68
N ARG A 208 -18.50 -18.04 3.28
CA ARG A 208 -19.70 -17.40 2.73
C ARG A 208 -19.46 -16.82 1.35
N TYR A 209 -18.32 -16.15 1.13
CA TYR A 209 -18.03 -15.53 -0.16
C TYR A 209 -17.55 -16.55 -1.20
N LEU A 210 -16.88 -17.63 -0.80
CA LEU A 210 -16.61 -18.77 -1.67
C LEU A 210 -17.92 -19.43 -2.14
N ASP A 211 -18.86 -19.66 -1.23
CA ASP A 211 -20.21 -20.16 -1.57
C ASP A 211 -20.96 -19.18 -2.49
N GLN A 212 -20.81 -17.87 -2.27
CA GLN A 212 -21.40 -16.84 -3.14
C GLN A 212 -20.82 -16.91 -4.56
N VAL A 213 -19.49 -16.95 -4.70
CA VAL A 213 -18.82 -17.06 -6.01
C VAL A 213 -19.23 -18.34 -6.71
N GLY A 214 -19.24 -19.47 -6.00
CA GLY A 214 -19.67 -20.75 -6.56
C GLY A 214 -21.08 -20.67 -7.15
N ARG A 215 -22.04 -20.16 -6.37
CA ARG A 215 -23.42 -19.98 -6.84
C ARG A 215 -23.54 -19.02 -8.01
N TRP A 216 -22.82 -17.90 -8.01
CA TRP A 216 -22.95 -16.86 -9.03
C TRP A 216 -22.26 -17.21 -10.34
N ALA A 217 -21.16 -17.97 -10.28
CA ALA A 217 -20.42 -18.45 -11.45
C ALA A 217 -20.94 -19.79 -11.98
N GLY A 218 -21.80 -20.50 -11.23
CA GLY A 218 -22.27 -21.84 -11.60
C GLY A 218 -21.23 -22.94 -11.33
N ILE A 219 -20.37 -22.74 -10.32
CA ILE A 219 -19.33 -23.70 -9.94
C ILE A 219 -19.84 -24.53 -8.77
N ASP A 220 -20.03 -25.81 -9.02
CA ASP A 220 -20.43 -26.76 -7.99
C ASP A 220 -19.35 -26.94 -6.93
N ASP A 221 -19.77 -26.82 -5.67
CA ASP A 221 -18.96 -27.02 -4.46
C ASP A 221 -17.59 -26.31 -4.48
N LEU A 222 -17.55 -25.05 -4.93
CA LEU A 222 -16.29 -24.28 -4.96
C LEU A 222 -15.58 -24.27 -3.60
N ARG A 223 -16.33 -24.07 -2.51
CA ARG A 223 -15.78 -24.08 -1.15
C ARG A 223 -15.20 -25.45 -0.78
N GLY A 224 -15.93 -26.55 -1.00
CA GLY A 224 -15.46 -27.89 -0.66
C GLY A 224 -14.25 -28.35 -1.49
N ARG A 225 -14.03 -27.73 -2.66
CA ARG A 225 -12.85 -27.96 -3.50
C ARG A 225 -11.59 -27.19 -3.04
N VAL A 226 -11.68 -26.29 -2.07
CA VAL A 226 -10.51 -25.59 -1.52
C VAL A 226 -9.63 -26.57 -0.74
N VAL A 227 -8.38 -26.75 -1.17
CA VAL A 227 -7.41 -27.66 -0.52
C VAL A 227 -6.44 -26.95 0.42
N THR A 228 -6.25 -25.65 0.20
CA THR A 228 -5.47 -24.78 1.09
C THR A 228 -5.96 -23.35 0.90
N ARG A 229 -5.94 -22.57 1.97
CA ARG A 229 -6.18 -21.13 1.87
C ARG A 229 -5.45 -20.33 2.93
N ARG A 230 -5.22 -19.06 2.63
CA ARG A 230 -4.87 -18.02 3.59
C ARG A 230 -5.89 -16.90 3.48
N VAL A 231 -6.43 -16.47 4.61
CA VAL A 231 -7.38 -15.35 4.69
C VAL A 231 -6.70 -14.17 5.37
N ILE A 232 -6.77 -12.99 4.75
CA ILE A 232 -6.21 -11.74 5.27
C ILE A 232 -7.38 -10.77 5.49
N ALA A 233 -7.48 -10.20 6.68
CA ALA A 233 -8.55 -9.31 7.11
C ALA A 233 -7.98 -7.94 7.55
N PRO A 234 -8.84 -6.93 7.83
CA PRO A 234 -8.40 -5.59 8.23
C PRO A 234 -7.38 -5.57 9.40
N ALA A 235 -7.54 -6.42 10.41
CA ALA A 235 -6.57 -6.58 11.50
C ALA A 235 -5.17 -6.98 11.01
N ASP A 236 -5.09 -7.87 10.01
CA ASP A 236 -3.82 -8.34 9.45
C ASP A 236 -3.09 -7.22 8.70
N PHE A 237 -3.84 -6.30 8.04
CA PHE A 237 -3.24 -5.10 7.44
C PHE A 237 -2.70 -4.13 8.48
N ALA A 238 -3.43 -3.93 9.57
CA ALA A 238 -3.00 -3.06 10.66
C ALA A 238 -1.74 -3.60 11.34
N ASP A 239 -1.71 -4.89 11.65
CA ASP A 239 -0.60 -5.49 12.39
C ASP A 239 0.63 -5.76 11.50
N GLY A 240 0.41 -6.29 10.29
CA GLY A 240 1.49 -6.72 9.40
C GLY A 240 2.09 -5.62 8.52
N MET A 241 1.34 -4.54 8.27
CA MET A 241 1.78 -3.43 7.41
C MET A 241 1.70 -2.06 8.09
N SER A 242 1.33 -2.02 9.37
CA SER A 242 1.06 -0.76 10.09
C SER A 242 0.06 0.14 9.36
N ALA A 243 -0.84 -0.46 8.59
CA ALA A 243 -1.80 0.26 7.76
C ALA A 243 -2.82 0.97 8.65
N TRP A 244 -3.02 2.26 8.43
CA TRP A 244 -3.92 3.05 9.26
C TRP A 244 -5.34 2.50 9.25
N ARG A 245 -5.85 2.11 10.43
CA ARG A 245 -7.16 1.45 10.59
C ARG A 245 -7.34 0.19 9.73
N GLY A 246 -6.24 -0.48 9.36
CA GLY A 246 -6.29 -1.69 8.54
C GLY A 246 -6.75 -1.44 7.10
N THR A 247 -6.59 -0.23 6.57
CA THR A 247 -6.94 0.08 5.18
C THR A 247 -6.12 -0.76 4.18
N ALA A 248 -6.75 -1.21 3.10
CA ALA A 248 -6.06 -1.88 1.99
C ALA A 248 -5.69 -0.87 0.88
N LEU A 249 -6.29 0.33 0.90
CA LEU A 249 -6.20 1.34 -0.15
C LEU A 249 -5.80 2.72 0.39
N GLY A 250 -5.02 2.78 1.47
CA GLY A 250 -4.47 4.01 2.03
C GLY A 250 -5.55 5.00 2.49
N LEU A 251 -5.38 6.29 2.19
CA LEU A 251 -6.35 7.35 2.47
C LEU A 251 -7.60 7.25 1.57
N GLU A 252 -8.76 7.63 2.10
CA GLU A 252 -10.02 7.70 1.35
C GLU A 252 -9.88 8.56 0.07
N HIS A 253 -10.50 8.10 -1.03
CA HIS A 253 -10.46 8.76 -2.34
C HIS A 253 -11.47 9.92 -2.46
N THR A 254 -11.54 10.80 -1.46
CA THR A 254 -12.34 12.03 -1.56
C THR A 254 -11.56 13.14 -2.26
N LEU A 255 -12.26 14.11 -2.85
CA LEU A 255 -11.64 15.28 -3.48
C LEU A 255 -10.65 16.01 -2.56
N ARG A 256 -10.91 16.05 -1.25
CA ARG A 256 -10.06 16.73 -0.25
C ARG A 256 -8.89 15.88 0.26
N GLN A 257 -8.81 14.60 -0.11
CA GLN A 257 -7.72 13.68 0.23
C GLN A 257 -6.97 13.14 -1.00
N SER A 258 -7.36 13.63 -2.19
CA SER A 258 -6.82 13.24 -3.49
C SER A 258 -6.07 14.40 -4.14
N ALA A 259 -5.32 14.09 -5.21
CA ALA A 259 -4.61 15.06 -6.03
C ALA A 259 -3.76 16.04 -5.19
N MET A 260 -3.96 17.36 -5.34
CA MET A 260 -3.15 18.38 -4.66
C MET A 260 -3.35 18.45 -3.13
N PHE A 261 -4.39 17.82 -2.58
CA PHE A 261 -4.67 17.85 -1.14
C PHE A 261 -4.12 16.63 -0.39
N ARG A 262 -3.57 15.66 -1.12
CA ARG A 262 -2.86 14.52 -0.53
C ARG A 262 -1.55 15.00 0.13
N PRO A 263 -1.14 14.43 1.27
CA PRO A 263 0.12 14.80 1.91
C PRO A 263 1.31 14.73 0.94
N GLY A 264 2.12 15.79 0.95
CA GLY A 264 3.33 15.86 0.14
C GLY A 264 4.41 14.88 0.62
N GLY A 265 5.33 14.54 -0.28
CA GLY A 265 6.42 13.60 0.00
C GLY A 265 7.65 14.22 0.69
N VAL A 266 7.59 15.45 1.20
CA VAL A 266 8.71 16.09 1.91
C VAL A 266 8.20 16.65 3.23
N SER A 267 8.89 16.35 4.32
CA SER A 267 8.52 16.91 5.61
C SER A 267 8.78 18.41 5.66
N THR A 268 7.82 19.17 6.21
CA THR A 268 7.97 20.63 6.38
C THR A 268 8.62 20.99 7.71
N ARG A 269 8.58 20.08 8.68
CA ARG A 269 9.16 20.23 10.02
C ARG A 269 10.55 19.60 10.15
N VAL A 270 10.83 18.50 9.43
CA VAL A 270 12.09 17.75 9.52
C VAL A 270 12.77 17.69 8.15
N PRO A 271 13.74 18.56 7.83
CA PRO A 271 14.53 18.43 6.61
C PRO A 271 15.23 17.09 6.55
N LYS A 272 15.45 16.61 5.32
CA LYS A 272 16.02 15.30 4.99
C LYS A 272 15.14 14.10 5.37
N LEU A 273 13.89 14.32 5.78
CA LEU A 273 12.85 13.30 5.83
C LEU A 273 11.91 13.45 4.63
N LEU A 274 11.81 12.39 3.83
CA LEU A 274 10.88 12.28 2.70
C LEU A 274 9.93 11.12 2.94
N HIS A 275 8.79 11.16 2.25
CA HIS A 275 7.80 10.10 2.25
C HIS A 275 7.49 9.70 0.81
N VAL A 276 7.37 8.39 0.59
CA VAL A 276 7.10 7.78 -0.70
C VAL A 276 5.96 6.76 -0.60
N GLY A 277 5.57 6.21 -1.74
CA GLY A 277 4.57 5.15 -1.80
C GLY A 277 3.13 5.63 -1.60
N ALA A 278 2.31 4.70 -1.12
CA ALA A 278 0.85 4.84 -1.07
C ALA A 278 0.36 5.94 -0.11
N GLY A 279 1.15 6.32 0.89
CA GLY A 279 0.85 7.36 1.86
C GLY A 279 1.24 8.78 1.40
N ALA A 280 1.99 8.89 0.30
CA ALA A 280 2.45 10.15 -0.26
C ALA A 280 1.78 10.46 -1.59
N ALA A 281 1.91 11.70 -2.06
CA ALA A 281 1.57 12.05 -3.42
C ALA A 281 2.39 11.20 -4.42
N PRO A 282 1.76 10.65 -5.49
CA PRO A 282 0.43 11.00 -5.96
C PRO A 282 -0.72 10.08 -5.50
N GLY A 283 -0.46 8.87 -4.99
CA GLY A 283 -1.57 7.93 -4.77
C GLY A 283 -1.22 6.49 -4.46
N VAL A 284 -2.28 5.70 -4.24
CA VAL A 284 -2.28 4.24 -4.21
C VAL A 284 -2.27 3.67 -5.64
N GLY A 285 -1.74 2.46 -5.79
CA GLY A 285 -1.66 1.71 -7.05
C GLY A 285 -0.23 1.65 -7.58
N ILE A 286 0.13 0.53 -8.21
CA ILE A 286 1.52 0.25 -8.66
C ILE A 286 2.11 1.42 -9.49
N PRO A 287 1.43 1.97 -10.51
CA PRO A 287 1.97 3.11 -11.25
C PRO A 287 2.18 4.34 -10.37
N MET A 288 1.25 4.60 -9.44
CA MET A 288 1.27 5.79 -8.60
C MET A 288 2.40 5.74 -7.56
N VAL A 289 2.65 4.58 -6.96
CA VAL A 289 3.74 4.42 -6.00
C VAL A 289 5.12 4.48 -6.69
N LEU A 290 5.25 3.96 -7.92
CA LEU A 290 6.45 4.11 -8.73
C LEU A 290 6.73 5.58 -9.09
N ILE A 291 5.69 6.34 -9.49
CA ILE A 291 5.80 7.79 -9.69
C ILE A 291 6.19 8.49 -8.39
N SER A 292 5.66 8.07 -7.23
CA SER A 292 6.03 8.63 -5.93
C SER A 292 7.53 8.46 -5.64
N ALA A 293 8.08 7.27 -5.90
CA ALA A 293 9.50 6.99 -5.78
C ALA A 293 10.32 7.89 -6.73
N GLU A 294 9.90 8.03 -7.98
CA GLU A 294 10.57 8.91 -8.96
C GLU A 294 10.57 10.38 -8.50
N LEU A 295 9.47 10.87 -7.92
CA LEU A 295 9.39 12.22 -7.37
C LEU A 295 10.34 12.44 -6.18
N ALA A 296 10.57 11.41 -5.36
CA ALA A 296 11.58 11.49 -4.31
C ALA A 296 13.00 11.55 -4.90
N VAL A 297 13.31 10.71 -5.90
CA VAL A 297 14.59 10.75 -6.63
C VAL A 297 14.81 12.13 -7.26
N LYS A 298 13.80 12.71 -7.91
CA LYS A 298 13.91 14.06 -8.48
C LYS A 298 14.23 15.12 -7.44
N ARG A 299 13.57 15.09 -6.28
CA ARG A 299 13.82 16.04 -5.19
C ARG A 299 15.24 15.90 -4.62
N LEU A 300 15.67 14.67 -4.46
CA LEU A 300 17.01 14.32 -4.05
C LEU A 300 18.05 14.92 -5.00
N LEU A 301 17.81 14.80 -6.31
CA LEU A 301 18.66 15.27 -7.40
C LEU A 301 18.43 16.74 -7.81
N GLY A 302 17.51 17.46 -7.17
CA GLY A 302 17.15 18.82 -7.59
C GLY A 302 16.50 18.94 -8.98
N GLU A 303 16.07 17.82 -9.57
CA GLU A 303 15.40 17.76 -10.87
C GLU A 303 13.96 18.28 -10.76
N ARG A 304 13.53 19.09 -11.74
CA ARG A 304 12.23 19.79 -11.76
C ARG A 304 11.38 19.45 -12.99
N SER A 305 11.85 18.56 -13.85
CA SER A 305 11.16 18.15 -15.07
C SER A 305 9.81 17.47 -14.77
N ALA A 306 8.82 17.80 -15.59
CA ALA A 306 7.47 17.22 -15.50
C ALA A 306 7.36 15.85 -16.19
N HIS A 307 8.38 15.42 -16.93
CA HIS A 307 8.41 14.15 -17.66
C HIS A 307 9.18 13.08 -16.89
N PRO A 308 8.93 11.78 -17.13
CA PRO A 308 9.69 10.70 -16.50
C PRO A 308 11.21 10.89 -16.64
N LEU A 309 11.96 10.52 -15.60
CA LEU A 309 13.42 10.41 -15.67
C LEU A 309 13.81 9.44 -16.80
N PRO A 310 14.94 9.72 -17.51
CA PRO A 310 15.42 8.79 -18.52
C PRO A 310 15.74 7.44 -17.89
N ALA A 311 15.34 6.35 -18.55
CA ALA A 311 15.64 4.98 -18.13
C ALA A 311 16.35 4.24 -19.28
N PRO A 312 17.60 3.75 -19.08
CA PRO A 312 18.44 3.94 -17.90
C PRO A 312 18.87 5.41 -17.74
N LEU A 313 19.30 5.79 -16.52
CA LEU A 313 19.92 7.10 -16.30
C LEU A 313 21.17 7.23 -17.17
N ARG A 314 21.40 8.43 -17.72
CA ARG A 314 22.58 8.68 -18.55
C ARG A 314 23.85 8.69 -17.68
N PRO A 315 25.02 8.24 -18.20
CA PRO A 315 26.28 8.40 -17.49
C PRO A 315 26.51 9.85 -17.04
N GLY A 316 26.96 10.04 -15.80
CA GLY A 316 27.20 11.37 -15.21
C GLY A 316 25.93 12.14 -14.78
N PHE A 317 24.73 11.57 -14.93
CA PHE A 317 23.47 12.23 -14.54
C PHE A 317 23.48 12.69 -13.07
N LEU A 318 23.92 11.82 -12.16
CA LEU A 318 24.02 12.16 -10.74
C LEU A 318 24.93 13.38 -10.52
N ALA A 319 26.12 13.41 -11.11
CA ALA A 319 27.06 14.51 -10.97
C ALA A 319 26.49 15.84 -11.50
N ALA A 320 25.76 15.81 -12.62
CA ALA A 320 25.10 16.99 -13.16
C ALA A 320 23.95 17.50 -12.27
N SER A 321 23.23 16.58 -11.63
CA SER A 321 22.13 16.87 -10.71
C SER A 321 22.59 17.44 -9.36
N LEU A 322 23.84 17.20 -8.92
CA LEU A 322 24.35 17.68 -7.63
C LEU A 322 24.49 19.22 -7.52
N ALA A 323 24.25 19.99 -8.57
CA ALA A 323 24.31 21.46 -8.50
C ALA A 323 23.23 22.05 -7.57
N HIS A 324 22.08 21.39 -7.44
CA HIS A 324 20.94 21.82 -6.63
C HIS A 324 20.23 20.58 -6.02
N GLY A 325 19.53 20.73 -4.88
CA GLY A 325 18.74 19.64 -4.28
C GLY A 325 19.33 19.03 -3.02
N LEU A 326 18.62 18.07 -2.41
CA LEU A 326 18.98 17.52 -1.09
C LEU A 326 20.33 16.78 -1.12
N TRP A 327 20.66 16.06 -2.20
CA TRP A 327 21.97 15.41 -2.31
C TRP A 327 23.13 16.41 -2.33
N SER A 328 22.93 17.61 -2.88
CA SER A 328 23.93 18.67 -2.85
C SER A 328 24.20 19.21 -1.43
N GLU A 329 23.23 19.08 -0.51
CA GLU A 329 23.35 19.44 0.91
C GLU A 329 23.89 18.28 1.77
N VAL A 330 24.00 17.09 1.20
CA VAL A 330 24.54 15.89 1.84
C VAL A 330 25.99 15.68 1.43
N ALA A 331 26.31 15.87 0.16
CA ALA A 331 27.66 15.71 -0.37
C ALA A 331 28.64 16.85 0.00
N ARG A 332 28.14 17.94 0.60
CA ARG A 332 28.93 19.07 1.12
C ARG A 332 29.17 18.90 2.62
#